data_AF-A0A1G7A7J5-F1
#
_entry.id   AF-A0A1G7A7J5-F1
#
_cell.length_a   1.000
_cell.length_b   1.000
_cell.length_c   1.000
_cell.angle_alpha   90.00
_cell.angle_beta   90.00
_cell.angle_gamma   90.00
#
_symmetry.space_group_name_H-M   'P 1'
#
loop_
_entity.id
_entity.type
_entity.pdbx_description
1 polymer ?
#
loop_
_entity_poly.entity_id
_entity_poly.type
_entity_poly.pdbx_seq_one_letter_code
_entity_poly.pdbx_strand_id
1 'polypeptide(L)'
;MGKIGIVFSGGGIKGLAHAGVLKFLEEKAIYPDVISCCSTSSIVGGLYAIGKKPEEILEFFKSIYFFHWKHSAFNIVKGFFQLFNPYFR
;
A
#
# COMPACT_ATOMS: atom_id res chain seq x y z
N MET A 1 24.09 1.47 -12.20
CA MET A 1 22.86 0.81 -11.68
C MET A 1 21.68 1.31 -12.49
N GLY A 2 20.75 0.41 -12.85
CA GLY A 2 19.52 0.80 -13.54
C GLY A 2 18.53 1.47 -12.58
N LYS A 3 17.61 2.27 -13.12
CA LYS A 3 16.48 2.82 -12.35
C LYS A 3 15.34 1.82 -12.32
N ILE A 4 14.63 1.75 -11.19
CA ILE A 4 13.48 0.87 -10.96
C ILE A 4 12.21 1.73 -10.96
N GLY A 5 11.31 1.44 -11.90
CA GLY A 5 9.97 2.05 -11.94
C GLY A 5 8.91 1.06 -11.47
N ILE A 6 7.97 1.51 -10.64
CA ILE A 6 6.80 0.73 -10.21
C ILE A 6 5.49 1.43 -10.58
N VAL A 7 4.49 0.63 -10.95
CA VAL A 7 3.16 1.12 -11.32
C VAL A 7 2.11 0.45 -10.45
N PHE A 8 1.34 1.24 -9.71
CA PHE A 8 0.22 0.78 -8.90
C PHE A 8 -1.10 1.08 -9.60
N SER A 9 -1.80 0.04 -10.03
CA SER A 9 -3.16 0.17 -10.56
C SER A 9 -4.13 0.70 -9.49
N GLY A 10 -5.21 1.33 -9.96
CA GLY A 10 -6.34 1.70 -9.10
C GLY A 10 -7.09 0.46 -8.60
N GLY A 11 -7.87 0.61 -7.52
CA GLY A 11 -8.59 -0.54 -6.93
C GLY A 11 -9.48 -0.23 -5.72
N GLY A 12 -9.83 1.04 -5.50
CA GLY A 12 -10.56 1.47 -4.30
C GLY A 12 -9.83 1.10 -3.01
N ILE A 13 -10.56 0.60 -2.00
CA ILE A 13 -10.00 0.11 -0.73
C ILE A 13 -8.89 -0.94 -0.91
N LYS A 14 -8.90 -1.73 -2.00
CA LYS A 14 -7.82 -2.71 -2.24
C LYS A 14 -6.48 -2.03 -2.55
N GLY A 15 -6.47 -0.75 -2.92
CA GLY A 15 -5.25 0.02 -3.14
C GLY A 15 -4.33 0.09 -1.92
N LEU A 16 -4.85 -0.13 -0.70
CA LEU A 16 -4.05 -0.23 0.52
C LEU A 16 -3.05 -1.40 0.47
N ALA A 17 -3.34 -2.45 -0.31
CA ALA A 17 -2.44 -3.57 -0.58
C ALA A 17 -1.05 -3.13 -1.05
N HIS A 18 -0.99 -2.03 -1.81
CA HIS A 18 0.25 -1.51 -2.38
C HIS A 18 1.23 -1.05 -1.30
N ALA A 19 0.75 -0.68 -0.10
CA ALA A 19 1.63 -0.42 1.04
C ALA A 19 2.36 -1.71 1.49
N GLY A 20 1.69 -2.87 1.46
CA GLY A 20 2.32 -4.16 1.73
C GLY A 20 3.33 -4.58 0.66
N VAL A 21 3.08 -4.22 -0.61
CA VAL A 21 4.05 -4.42 -1.70
C VAL A 21 5.30 -3.58 -1.46
N LEU A 22 5.14 -2.29 -1.12
CA LEU A 22 6.26 -1.41 -0.79
C LEU A 22 7.08 -1.96 0.37
N LYS A 23 6.42 -2.44 1.43
CA LYS A 23 7.10 -3.08 2.56
C LYS A 23 7.95 -4.27 2.13
N PHE A 24 7.38 -5.18 1.35
CA PHE A 24 8.12 -6.34 0.84
C PHE A 24 9.35 -5.92 0.00
N LEU A 25 9.22 -4.88 -0.82
CA LEU A 25 10.34 -4.38 -1.62
C LEU A 25 11.46 -3.82 -0.73
N GLU A 26 11.12 -3.05 0.31
CA GLU A 26 12.09 -2.54 1.28
C GLU A 26 12.81 -3.66 2.03
N GLU A 27 12.10 -4.71 2.45
CA GLU A 27 12.69 -5.91 3.08
C GLU A 27 13.67 -6.64 2.15
N LYS A 28 13.52 -6.49 0.83
CA LYS A 28 14.45 -7.01 -0.18
C LYS A 28 15.52 -6.00 -0.60
N ALA A 29 15.61 -4.86 0.07
CA ALA A 29 16.48 -3.74 -0.28
C ALA A 29 16.26 -3.23 -1.71
N ILE A 30 15.02 -3.30 -2.20
CA ILE A 30 14.60 -2.79 -3.51
C ILE A 30 13.82 -1.50 -3.27
N TYR A 31 14.34 -0.39 -3.80
CA TYR A 31 13.71 0.92 -3.68
C TYR A 31 13.36 1.46 -5.07
N PRO A 32 12.08 1.73 -5.36
CA PRO A 32 11.68 2.29 -6.64
C PRO A 32 12.10 3.77 -6.75
N ASP A 33 12.73 4.12 -7.87
CA ASP A 33 13.11 5.50 -8.22
C ASP A 33 11.92 6.32 -8.73
N VAL A 34 10.95 5.63 -9.37
CA VAL A 34 9.77 6.25 -9.98
C VAL A 34 8.55 5.44 -9.64
N ILE A 35 7.48 6.13 -9.23
CA ILE A 35 6.21 5.52 -8.86
C ILE A 35 5.09 6.19 -9.66
N SER A 36 4.29 5.38 -10.36
CA SER A 36 3.06 5.83 -11.01
C SER A 36 1.84 5.20 -10.34
N CYS A 37 0.84 6.01 -9.99
CA CYS A 37 -0.32 5.57 -9.21
C CYS A 37 -1.64 6.13 -9.75
N CYS A 38 -2.76 5.49 -9.40
CA CYS A 38 -4.10 5.94 -9.79
C CYS A 38 -5.13 5.79 -8.63
N SER A 39 -5.91 6.85 -8.39
CA SER A 39 -6.99 6.87 -7.39
C SER A 39 -6.48 6.57 -5.97
N THR A 40 -7.02 5.57 -5.26
CA THR A 40 -6.61 5.25 -3.88
C THR A 40 -5.13 4.91 -3.75
N SER A 41 -4.50 4.32 -4.78
CA SER A 41 -3.05 4.03 -4.74
C SER A 41 -2.20 5.29 -4.87
N SER A 42 -2.74 6.41 -5.34
CA SER A 42 -2.03 7.71 -5.40
C SER A 42 -1.75 8.25 -4.00
N ILE A 43 -2.61 7.95 -3.03
CA ILE A 43 -2.38 8.33 -1.64
C ILE A 43 -1.22 7.50 -1.06
N VAL A 44 -1.22 6.18 -1.29
CA VAL A 44 -0.13 5.27 -0.88
C VAL A 44 1.20 5.72 -1.49
N GLY A 45 1.25 5.86 -2.82
CA GLY A 45 2.47 6.25 -3.53
C GLY A 45 2.94 7.67 -3.20
N GLY A 46 2.02 8.61 -3.00
CA GLY A 46 2.34 9.98 -2.61
C GLY A 46 2.94 10.05 -1.21
N LEU A 47 2.35 9.35 -0.24
CA LEU A 47 2.90 9.27 1.12
C LEU A 47 4.28 8.59 1.11
N TYR A 48 4.44 7.52 0.34
CA TYR A 48 5.72 6.84 0.20
C TYR A 48 6.79 7.76 -0.42
N ALA A 49 6.43 8.49 -1.48
CA ALA A 49 7.35 9.40 -2.17
C ALA A 49 7.85 10.57 -1.28
N ILE A 50 7.08 10.97 -0.26
CA ILE A 50 7.52 11.96 0.73
C ILE A 50 8.29 11.35 1.91
N GLY A 51 8.65 10.06 1.83
CA GLY A 51 9.47 9.37 2.82
C GLY A 51 8.69 8.73 3.97
N LYS A 52 7.36 8.54 3.86
CA LYS A 52 6.62 7.77 4.85
C LYS A 52 6.89 6.28 4.70
N LYS A 53 7.11 5.61 5.84
CA LYS A 53 7.27 4.17 5.86
C LYS A 53 5.95 3.45 5.56
N PRO A 54 5.98 2.25 4.98
CA PRO A 54 4.79 1.45 4.73
C PRO A 54 3.86 1.28 5.95
N GLU A 55 4.42 1.15 7.15
CA GLU A 55 3.67 1.06 8.41
C GLU A 55 2.92 2.35 8.74
N GLU A 56 3.55 3.52 8.53
CA GLU A 56 2.93 4.82 8.76
C GLU A 56 1.78 5.06 7.77
N ILE A 57 1.95 4.60 6.53
CA ILE A 57 0.91 4.68 5.50
C ILE A 57 -0.29 3.83 5.92
N LEU A 58 -0.05 2.60 6.39
CA LEU A 58 -1.12 1.73 6.87
C LEU A 58 -1.86 2.35 8.07
N GLU A 59 -1.13 2.97 8.99
CA GLU A 59 -1.72 3.63 10.16
C GLU A 59 -2.54 4.87 9.76
N PHE A 60 -2.04 5.66 8.81
CA PHE A 60 -2.78 6.76 8.21
C PHE A 60 -4.14 6.27 7.68
N PHE A 61 -4.16 5.18 6.90
CA PHE A 61 -5.41 4.65 6.35
C PHE A 61 -6.39 4.13 7.42
N LYS A 62 -5.91 3.56 8.53
CA LYS A 62 -6.78 3.17 9.67
C LYS A 62 -7.46 4.37 10.33
N SER A 63 -6.81 5.53 10.31
CA SER A 63 -7.31 6.75 10.95
C SER A 63 -8.44 7.45 10.17
N ILE A 64 -8.60 7.17 8.88
CA ILE A 64 -9.54 7.88 8.01
C ILE A 64 -10.91 7.20 8.02
N TYR A 65 -11.96 7.95 8.39
CA TYR A 65 -13.33 7.43 8.49
C TYR A 65 -13.87 6.84 7.17
N PHE A 66 -13.41 7.35 6.03
CA PHE A 66 -13.83 6.86 4.71
C PHE A 66 -13.31 5.44 4.38
N PHE A 67 -12.22 5.04 5.04
CA PHE A 67 -11.66 3.67 4.97
C PHE A 67 -12.06 2.83 6.19
N HIS A 68 -12.97 3.34 7.03
CA HIS A 68 -13.42 2.64 8.21
C HIS A 68 -14.22 1.39 7.80
N TRP A 69 -13.69 0.26 8.27
CA TRP A 69 -14.05 -1.17 8.21
C TRP A 69 -15.53 -1.60 8.02
N LYS A 70 -16.50 -0.69 8.07
CA LYS A 70 -17.94 -0.97 8.01
C LYS A 70 -18.58 -0.80 6.62
N HIS A 71 -17.93 -0.15 5.66
CA HIS A 71 -18.46 -0.02 4.29
C HIS A 71 -17.94 -1.16 3.39
N SER A 72 -18.68 -2.27 3.40
CA SER A 72 -18.79 -3.33 2.38
C SER A 72 -17.56 -3.58 1.46
N ALA A 73 -16.59 -4.38 1.92
CA ALA A 73 -15.66 -5.16 1.08
C ALA A 73 -14.98 -6.32 1.85
N PHE A 74 -15.52 -6.71 3.00
CA PHE A 74 -14.74 -7.38 4.06
C PHE A 74 -14.29 -8.81 3.73
N ASN A 75 -15.06 -9.58 2.94
CA ASN A 75 -14.69 -10.96 2.62
C ASN A 75 -13.51 -11.06 1.63
N ILE A 76 -13.34 -10.07 0.75
CA ILE A 76 -12.24 -10.08 -0.24
C ILE A 76 -10.96 -9.52 0.39
N VAL A 77 -11.09 -8.51 1.25
CA VAL A 77 -9.95 -7.85 1.91
C VAL A 77 -9.34 -8.75 3.00
N LYS A 78 -10.14 -9.55 3.72
CA LYS A 78 -9.62 -10.54 4.70
C LYS A 78 -8.67 -11.56 4.10
N GLY A 79 -9.06 -12.20 2.99
CA GLY A 79 -8.21 -13.18 2.31
C GLY A 79 -6.91 -12.56 1.79
N PHE A 80 -6.98 -11.30 1.34
CA PHE A 80 -5.82 -10.54 0.89
C PHE A 80 -4.89 -10.15 2.06
N PHE A 81 -5.42 -9.61 3.16
CA PHE A 81 -4.63 -9.31 4.36
C PHE A 81 -3.99 -10.57 4.95
N GLN A 82 -4.66 -11.72 4.90
CA GLN A 82 -4.10 -12.98 5.36
C GLN A 82 -2.90 -13.43 4.50
N LEU A 83 -2.90 -13.07 3.20
CA LEU A 83 -1.77 -13.26 2.29
C LEU A 83 -0.55 -12.40 2.67
N PHE A 84 -0.78 -11.20 3.22
CA PHE A 84 0.28 -10.25 3.59
C PHE A 84 0.62 -10.21 5.08
N ASN A 85 -0.16 -10.88 5.93
CA ASN A 85 0.06 -11.04 7.36
C ASN A 85 1.50 -11.48 7.73
N PRO A 86 2.21 -12.35 6.98
CA PRO A 86 3.61 -12.66 7.29
C PRO A 86 4.56 -11.46 7.14
N TYR A 87 4.20 -10.42 6.39
CA TYR A 87 5.00 -9.21 6.21
C TYR A 87 4.70 -8.11 7.24
N PHE A 88 3.68 -8.27 8.11
CA PHE A 88 3.30 -7.22 9.09
C PHE A 88 3.46 -7.68 10.54
N ARG A 89 4.33 -8.67 10.80
CA ARG A 89 4.77 -9.04 12.15
C ARG A 89 5.86 -8.11 12.68
#